data_AF-A0A1V5JQC0-F1
#
_entry.id   AF-A0A1V5JQC0-F1
#
_cell.length_a   1.000
_cell.length_b   1.000
_cell.length_c   1.000
_cell.angle_alpha   90.00
_cell.angle_beta   90.00
_cell.angle_gamma   90.00
#
_symmetry.space_group_name_H-M   'P 1'
#
loop_
_entity.id
_entity.type
_entity.pdbx_description
1 polymer ?
#
loop_
_entity_poly.entity_id
_entity_poly.type
_entity_poly.pdbx_seq_one_letter_code
_entity_poly.pdbx_strand_id
1 'polypeptide(L)'
;MIFLLILIVFAYVYTRPLVILLVPGLPPGWESYPSLWEETGLDAVVFGSAALVRAWKTAGLSLPEGTVPVGWGTPCAAATERLLERKALVMAEPTLESLAALLAELKNTKFTEEKE
;
A
#
# COMPACT_ATOMS: atom_id res chain seq x y z
N MET A 1 -15.50 -9.27 -4.49
CA MET A 1 -14.49 -9.02 -3.43
C MET A 1 -13.16 -9.56 -3.90
N ILE A 2 -12.37 -8.73 -4.60
CA ILE A 2 -11.10 -9.14 -5.19
C ILE A 2 -9.99 -8.73 -4.21
N PHE A 3 -9.60 -9.64 -3.32
CA PHE A 3 -8.36 -9.57 -2.54
C PHE A 3 -7.20 -9.98 -3.47
N LEU A 4 -6.86 -9.14 -4.45
CA LEU A 4 -5.74 -9.42 -5.35
C LEU A 4 -4.42 -8.99 -4.71
N LEU A 5 -3.92 -9.85 -3.82
CA LEU A 5 -2.53 -10.31 -3.82
C LEU A 5 -1.46 -9.30 -4.31
N ILE A 6 -1.23 -8.24 -3.53
CA ILE A 6 0.06 -7.50 -3.48
C ILE A 6 1.22 -8.41 -2.97
N LEU A 7 0.95 -9.70 -2.76
CA LEU A 7 1.92 -10.76 -2.49
C LEU A 7 2.67 -11.26 -3.74
N ILE A 8 2.22 -10.96 -4.97
CA ILE A 8 2.84 -11.51 -6.20
C ILE A 8 4.28 -11.03 -6.43
N VAL A 9 4.69 -9.89 -5.86
CA VAL A 9 6.07 -9.40 -6.04
C VAL A 9 7.07 -10.08 -5.07
N PHE A 10 6.64 -10.67 -3.94
CA PHE A 10 7.57 -11.23 -2.95
C PHE A 10 7.90 -12.72 -3.13
N ALA A 11 6.97 -13.53 -3.64
CA ALA A 11 7.20 -14.97 -3.75
C ALA A 11 8.22 -15.36 -4.86
N TYR A 12 8.36 -14.54 -5.91
CA TYR A 12 9.36 -14.80 -6.96
C TYR A 12 10.80 -14.55 -6.49
N VAL A 13 10.99 -13.82 -5.38
CA VAL A 13 12.30 -13.37 -4.89
C VAL A 13 13.05 -14.44 -4.09
N TYR A 14 12.37 -15.47 -3.55
CA TYR A 14 12.97 -16.36 -2.55
C TYR A 14 13.42 -17.75 -3.03
N THR A 15 13.21 -18.13 -4.30
CA THR A 15 13.46 -19.53 -4.73
C THR A 15 14.58 -19.79 -5.72
N ARG A 16 15.29 -18.79 -6.30
CA ARG A 16 16.47 -19.07 -7.15
C ARG A 16 17.57 -17.99 -7.09
N PRO A 17 18.85 -18.36 -6.96
CA PRO A 17 19.96 -17.43 -7.07
C PRO A 17 20.24 -17.21 -8.55
N LEU A 18 19.51 -16.30 -9.17
CA LEU A 18 19.87 -15.75 -10.47
C LEU A 18 19.93 -14.25 -10.30
N VAL A 19 21.08 -13.68 -10.64
CA VAL A 19 21.30 -12.23 -10.69
C VAL A 19 20.37 -11.69 -11.78
N ILE A 20 19.13 -11.37 -11.40
CA ILE A 20 18.16 -10.72 -12.27
C ILE A 20 18.45 -9.23 -12.16
N LEU A 21 18.85 -8.63 -13.27
CA LEU A 21 18.83 -7.19 -13.46
C LEU A 21 17.37 -6.75 -13.21
N LEU A 22 17.09 -6.21 -12.02
CA LEU A 22 15.78 -5.64 -11.67
C LEU A 22 15.57 -4.43 -12.57
N VAL A 23 14.88 -4.62 -13.70
CA VAL A 23 14.35 -3.51 -14.47
C VAL A 23 13.21 -2.92 -13.63
N PRO A 24 13.31 -1.65 -13.19
CA PRO A 24 12.21 -1.01 -12.50
C PRO A 24 10.99 -0.98 -13.43
N GLY A 25 9.89 -1.58 -12.98
CA GLY A 25 8.67 -1.70 -13.77
C GLY A 25 7.46 -1.83 -12.85
N LEU A 26 6.33 -1.33 -13.34
CA LEU A 26 5.04 -1.45 -12.66
C LEU A 26 4.57 -2.92 -12.74
N PRO A 27 3.80 -3.40 -11.75
CA PRO A 27 3.28 -4.76 -11.81
C PRO A 27 2.37 -4.94 -13.04
N PRO A 28 2.29 -6.16 -13.61
CA PRO A 28 1.37 -6.44 -14.70
C PRO A 28 -0.06 -6.06 -14.33
N GLY A 29 -0.77 -5.37 -15.25
CA GLY A 29 -2.13 -4.89 -15.02
C GLY A 29 -2.22 -3.56 -14.27
N TRP A 30 -1.10 -2.88 -14.01
CA TRP A 30 -1.10 -1.57 -13.35
C TRP A 30 -2.01 -0.53 -14.02
N GLU A 31 -2.02 -0.53 -15.34
CA GLU A 31 -2.85 0.37 -16.18
C GLU A 31 -4.34 0.36 -15.80
N SER A 32 -4.83 -0.76 -15.25
CA SER A 32 -6.24 -0.92 -14.87
C SER A 32 -6.55 -0.53 -13.43
N TYR A 33 -5.56 -0.44 -12.55
CA TYR A 33 -5.80 -0.16 -11.13
C TYR A 33 -6.39 1.24 -10.88
N PRO A 34 -5.95 2.33 -11.54
CA PRO A 34 -6.56 3.64 -11.34
C PRO A 34 -8.08 3.62 -11.59
N SER A 35 -8.51 3.05 -12.72
CA SER A 35 -9.93 2.94 -13.06
C SER A 35 -10.71 2.07 -12.06
N LEU A 36 -10.11 0.97 -11.58
CA LEU A 36 -10.72 0.15 -10.55
C LEU A 36 -10.84 0.89 -9.22
N TRP A 37 -9.85 1.69 -8.83
CA TRP A 37 -9.90 2.50 -7.61
C TRP A 37 -10.92 3.63 -7.70
N GLU A 38 -11.11 4.22 -8.88
CA GLU A 38 -12.17 5.19 -9.13
C GLU A 38 -13.56 4.54 -9.01
N GLU A 39 -13.72 3.31 -9.50
CA GLU A 39 -15.01 2.59 -9.46
C GLU A 39 -15.34 2.05 -8.07
N THR A 40 -14.37 1.43 -7.39
CA THR A 40 -14.61 0.73 -6.11
C THR A 40 -14.25 1.55 -4.87
N GLY A 41 -13.53 2.65 -5.06
CA GLY A 41 -12.81 3.33 -3.98
C GLY A 41 -11.54 2.57 -3.56
N LEU A 42 -10.62 3.31 -2.93
CA LEU A 42 -9.42 2.76 -2.31
C LEU A 42 -9.20 3.39 -0.93
N ASP A 43 -9.49 2.63 0.12
CA ASP A 43 -9.41 3.13 1.50
C ASP A 43 -7.97 3.30 2.00
N ALA A 44 -7.09 2.36 1.66
CA ALA A 44 -5.72 2.37 2.14
C ALA A 44 -4.74 1.64 1.20
N VAL A 45 -3.48 2.05 1.27
CA VAL A 45 -2.35 1.35 0.62
C VAL A 45 -1.30 1.01 1.66
N VAL A 46 -1.00 -0.29 1.78
CA VAL A 46 -0.05 -0.81 2.76
C VAL A 46 1.32 -1.04 2.12
N PHE A 47 2.34 -0.38 2.67
CA PHE A 47 3.73 -0.55 2.28
C PHE A 47 4.45 -1.47 3.26
N GLY A 48 4.94 -2.60 2.75
CA GLY A 48 5.71 -3.56 3.53
C GLY A 48 7.16 -3.13 3.82
N SER A 49 7.68 -2.10 3.15
CA SER A 49 9.02 -1.58 3.40
C SER A 49 9.21 -0.16 2.88
N ALA A 50 10.16 0.57 3.47
CA ALA A 50 10.57 1.90 2.99
C ALA A 50 11.14 1.88 1.56
N ALA A 51 11.68 0.75 1.10
CA ALA A 51 12.14 0.57 -0.28
C ALA A 51 10.97 0.61 -1.26
N LEU A 52 9.84 0.00 -0.91
CA LEU A 52 8.64 0.00 -1.74
C LEU A 52 8.05 1.41 -1.87
N VAL A 53 8.04 2.18 -0.78
CA VAL A 53 7.61 3.59 -0.79
C VAL A 53 8.49 4.42 -1.72
N ARG A 54 9.81 4.22 -1.68
CA ARG A 54 10.75 4.91 -2.58
C ARG A 54 10.51 4.55 -4.04
N ALA A 55 10.31 3.26 -4.33
CA ALA A 55 10.00 2.80 -5.67
C ALA A 55 8.69 3.43 -6.18
N TRP A 56 7.65 3.46 -5.34
CA TRP A 56 6.38 4.10 -5.64
C TRP A 56 6.54 5.57 -6.04
N LYS A 57 7.25 6.36 -5.21
CA LYS A 57 7.53 7.78 -5.49
C LYS A 57 8.35 7.96 -6.77
N THR A 58 9.38 7.13 -6.96
CA THR A 58 10.27 7.20 -8.13
C THR A 58 9.54 6.89 -9.43
N ALA A 59 8.55 6.01 -9.37
CA ALA A 59 7.68 5.70 -10.50
C ALA A 59 6.65 6.81 -10.82
N GLY A 60 6.65 7.93 -10.07
CA GLY A 60 5.71 9.04 -10.28
C GLY A 60 4.28 8.73 -9.86
N LEU A 61 4.08 7.70 -9.03
CA LEU A 61 2.76 7.27 -8.61
C LEU A 61 2.25 8.13 -7.45
N SER A 62 0.98 8.52 -7.52
CA SER A 62 0.27 9.20 -6.43
C SER A 62 -0.79 8.28 -5.82
N LEU A 63 -1.04 8.44 -4.53
CA LEU A 63 -2.19 7.83 -3.89
C LEU A 63 -3.44 8.65 -4.23
N PRO A 64 -4.58 8.01 -4.56
CA PRO A 64 -5.85 8.71 -4.73
C PRO A 64 -6.21 9.56 -3.51
N GLU A 65 -7.08 10.55 -3.74
CA GLU A 65 -7.61 11.38 -2.66
C GLU A 65 -8.42 10.50 -1.68
N GLY A 66 -8.31 10.79 -0.38
CA GLY A 66 -8.95 9.98 0.66
C GLY A 66 -8.31 8.62 0.94
N THR A 67 -7.35 8.15 0.13
CA THR A 67 -6.61 6.89 0.41
C THR A 67 -5.58 7.08 1.53
N VAL A 68 -5.65 6.27 2.59
CA VAL A 68 -4.73 6.36 3.72
C VAL A 68 -3.44 5.55 3.46
N PRO A 69 -2.25 6.17 3.47
CA PRO A 69 -1.01 5.42 3.44
C PRO A 69 -0.79 4.67 4.76
N VAL A 70 -0.33 3.43 4.67
CA VAL A 70 -0.02 2.59 5.83
C VAL A 70 1.38 2.03 5.67
N GLY A 71 2.20 2.16 6.71
CA GLY A 71 3.52 1.51 6.76
C GLY A 71 3.50 0.33 7.72
N TRP A 72 4.08 -0.79 7.31
CA TRP A 72 4.34 -1.88 8.24
C TRP A 72 5.51 -1.53 9.16
N GLY A 73 5.19 -1.37 10.44
CA GLY A 73 6.12 -0.92 11.47
C GLY A 73 6.43 0.57 11.38
N THR A 74 6.80 1.14 12.52
CA THR A 74 7.11 2.57 12.66
C THR A 74 8.15 3.08 11.64
N PRO A 75 9.24 2.34 11.34
CA PRO A 75 10.22 2.81 10.36
C PRO A 75 9.67 2.94 8.94
N CYS A 76 8.78 2.02 8.52
CA CYS A 76 8.16 2.11 7.20
C CYS A 76 7.17 3.27 7.16
N ALA A 77 6.30 3.40 8.16
CA ALA A 77 5.32 4.47 8.23
C ALA A 77 5.99 5.86 8.20
N ALA A 78 7.06 6.06 8.97
CA ALA A 78 7.83 7.30 8.95
C ALA A 78 8.45 7.60 7.56
N ALA A 79 8.92 6.57 6.86
CA ALA A 79 9.39 6.72 5.49
C ALA A 79 8.25 7.07 4.53
N THR A 80 7.07 6.46 4.71
CA THR A 80 5.85 6.77 3.96
C THR A 80 5.44 8.22 4.13
N GLU A 81 5.41 8.74 5.36
CA GLU A 81 5.07 10.14 5.62
C GLU A 81 6.05 11.09 4.96
N ARG A 82 7.35 10.84 5.13
CA ARG A 82 8.40 11.67 4.55
C ARG A 82 8.37 11.68 3.01
N LEU A 83 8.10 10.54 2.39
CA LEU A 83 8.20 10.40 0.93
C LEU A 83 6.91 10.82 0.24
N LEU A 84 5.75 10.48 0.80
CA LEU A 84 4.46 10.77 0.20
C LEU A 84 3.85 12.08 0.70
N GLU A 85 4.45 12.73 1.70
CA GLU A 85 4.01 14.01 2.27
C GLU A 85 2.55 13.92 2.79
N ARG A 86 2.17 12.74 3.27
CA ARG A 86 0.83 12.41 3.80
C ARG A 86 0.98 11.64 5.10
N LYS A 87 0.13 11.95 6.09
CA LYS A 87 0.07 11.22 7.36
C LYS A 87 -0.18 9.74 7.12
N ALA A 88 0.64 8.87 7.71
CA ALA A 88 0.56 7.43 7.50
C ALA A 88 0.19 6.72 8.81
N LEU A 89 -0.60 5.65 8.69
CA LEU A 89 -0.86 4.76 9.82
C LEU A 89 0.24 3.71 9.95
N VAL A 90 0.44 3.24 11.17
CA VAL A 90 1.37 2.15 11.48
C VAL A 90 0.58 0.87 11.61
N MET A 91 0.86 -0.12 10.75
CA MET A 91 0.43 -1.50 10.98
C MET A 91 1.52 -2.18 11.81
N ALA A 92 1.21 -2.60 13.03
CA ALA A 92 2.23 -3.09 13.97
C ALA A 92 2.83 -4.44 13.53
N GLU A 93 1.99 -5.36 13.07
CA GLU A 93 2.39 -6.71 12.68
C GLU A 93 1.97 -7.01 11.23
N PRO A 94 2.71 -7.85 10.48
CA PRO A 94 2.36 -8.27 9.12
C PRO A 94 1.30 -9.37 9.11
N THR A 95 0.32 -9.30 10.00
CA THR A 95 -0.68 -10.34 10.21
C THR A 95 -2.01 -9.93 9.58
N LEU A 96 -2.82 -10.91 9.20
CA LEU A 96 -4.17 -10.65 8.66
C LEU A 96 -5.03 -9.94 9.70
N GLU A 97 -4.82 -10.27 10.98
CA GLU A 97 -5.48 -9.68 12.13
C GLU A 97 -5.13 -8.20 12.27
N SER A 98 -3.86 -7.82 12.16
CA SER A 98 -3.44 -6.42 12.23
C SER A 98 -3.98 -5.62 11.04
N LEU A 99 -4.01 -6.22 9.84
CA LEU A 99 -4.62 -5.59 8.67
C LEU A 99 -6.14 -5.41 8.84
N ALA A 100 -6.84 -6.42 9.34
CA ALA A 100 -8.28 -6.37 9.58
C ALA A 100 -8.65 -5.31 10.62
N ALA A 101 -7.88 -5.21 11.71
CA ALA A 101 -8.06 -4.18 12.73
C ALA A 101 -7.90 -2.77 12.13
N LEU A 102 -6.86 -2.56 11.34
CA LEU A 102 -6.61 -1.28 10.67
C LEU A 102 -7.75 -0.89 9.71
N LEU A 103 -8.25 -1.85 8.93
CA LEU A 103 -9.39 -1.61 8.03
C LEU A 103 -10.68 -1.30 8.81
N ALA A 104 -10.89 -1.94 9.96
CA ALA A 104 -12.04 -1.66 10.82
C ALA A 104 -11.98 -0.25 11.42
N GLU A 105 -10.80 0.20 11.85
CA GLU A 105 -10.58 1.57 12.33
C GLU A 105 -10.87 2.60 11.24
N LEU A 106 -10.32 2.41 10.04
CA LEU A 106 -10.57 3.31 8.90
C LEU A 106 -12.04 3.42 8.55
N LYS A 107 -12.76 2.28 8.56
CA LYS A 107 -14.20 2.26 8.33
C LYS A 107 -14.93 3.13 9.36
N ASN A 108 -14.61 2.99 10.64
CA ASN A 108 -15.25 3.74 11.72
C ASN A 108 -14.96 5.25 11.66
N THR A 109 -13.75 5.65 11.26
CA THR A 109 -13.40 7.07 11.06
C THR A 109 -14.24 7.70 9.95
N LYS A 110 -14.36 7.04 8.80
CA LYS A 110 -15.17 7.55 7.67
C LYS A 110 -16.66 7.73 8.03
N PHE A 111 -17.24 6.78 8.76
CA PHE A 111 -18.63 6.87 9.22
C PHE A 111 -18.91 8.03 10.20
N THR A 112 -17.86 8.54 10.84
CA THR A 112 -17.98 9.65 11.80
C THR A 112 -17.91 10.99 11.06
N GLU A 113 -17.04 11.12 10.06
CA GLU A 113 -16.90 12.34 9.24
C GLU A 113 -18.11 12.57 8.30
N GLU A 114 -18.83 11.52 7.88
CA GLU A 114 -20.05 11.65 7.05
C GLU A 114 -21.31 12.06 7.82
N LYS A 115 -21.26 12.12 9.16
CA LYS A 115 -22.42 12.45 10.02
C LYS A 115 -22.43 13.87 10.57
N GLU A 116 -21.37 14.64 10.35
CA GLU A 116 -21.29 16.09 10.64
C GLU A 116 -21.63 16.92 9.40
#